data_AF-A0A8H4SMW5-F1
#
_entry.id   AF-A0A8H4SMW5-F1
#
_cell.length_a   1.000
_cell.length_b   1.000
_cell.length_c   1.000
_cell.angle_alpha   90.00
_cell.angle_beta   90.00
_cell.angle_gamma   90.00
#
_symmetry.space_group_name_H-M   'P 1'
#
loop_
_entity.id
_entity.type
_entity.pdbx_description
1 polymer ?
#
loop_
_entity_poly.entity_id
_entity_poly.type
_entity_poly.pdbx_seq_one_letter_code
_entity_poly.pdbx_strand_id
1 'polypeptide(L)'
;MNLRKIEDTISSLAGTYCRPASEVPRLALDSPYLSLAAIYASSRKLEKAVEFGLMSLESLGFVIKGGSIPHVSDAPLVVQEWGLMTDGVVGCWMILCCAYQELAPTLASQAEGYARVSYRICVGEDETFDQTYNRLSNRVDGFLTTAK
;
A
#
# COMPACT_ATOMS: atom_id res chain seq x y z
N MET A 1 18.83 -0.01 -12.51
CA MET A 1 18.46 0.64 -11.23
C MET A 1 18.98 -0.23 -10.09
N ASN A 2 19.73 0.32 -9.13
CA ASN A 2 20.26 -0.45 -7.99
C ASN A 2 19.29 -0.35 -6.81
N LEU A 3 18.39 -1.32 -6.68
CA LEU A 3 17.34 -1.33 -5.65
C LEU A 3 17.89 -1.32 -4.24
N ARG A 4 18.95 -2.08 -3.97
CA ARG A 4 19.58 -2.12 -2.64
C ARG A 4 20.08 -0.75 -2.20
N LYS A 5 20.76 -0.02 -3.09
CA LYS A 5 21.21 1.35 -2.78
C LYS A 5 20.05 2.30 -2.49
N ILE A 6 18.92 2.13 -3.17
CA ILE A 6 17.70 2.91 -2.93
C ILE A 6 17.14 2.58 -1.54
N GLU A 7 17.01 1.28 -1.21
CA GLU A 7 16.56 0.82 0.12
C GLU A 7 17.45 1.33 1.25
N ASP A 8 18.78 1.25 1.09
CA ASP A 8 19.75 1.74 2.08
C ASP A 8 19.59 3.25 2.31
N THR A 9 19.38 4.02 1.23
CA THR A 9 19.18 5.47 1.31
C THR A 9 17.87 5.81 2.02
N ILE A 10 16.78 5.12 1.68
CA ILE A 10 15.48 5.34 2.32
C ILE A 10 15.55 4.93 3.80
N SER A 11 16.24 3.84 4.13
CA SER A 11 16.44 3.38 5.51
C SER A 11 17.22 4.41 6.34
N SER A 12 18.26 5.01 5.76
CA SER A 12 19.02 6.11 6.39
C SER A 12 18.12 7.32 6.67
N LEU A 13 17.30 7.72 5.70
CA LEU A 13 16.31 8.81 5.88
C LEU A 13 15.26 8.45 6.93
N ALA A 14 14.77 7.21 6.95
CA ALA A 14 13.81 6.75 7.95
C ALA A 14 14.39 6.83 9.37
N GLY A 15 15.70 6.59 9.51
CA GLY A 15 16.44 6.71 10.77
C GLY A 15 16.57 8.14 11.30
N THR A 16 16.31 9.18 10.50
CA THR A 16 16.40 10.58 10.97
C THR A 16 15.16 11.08 11.70
N TYR A 17 14.06 10.31 11.69
CA TYR A 17 12.82 10.71 12.36
C TYR A 17 12.81 10.31 13.83
N CYS A 18 12.65 11.29 14.72
CA CYS A 18 12.68 11.07 16.18
C CYS A 18 11.32 10.63 16.78
N ARG A 19 10.24 10.68 16.01
CA ARG A 19 8.88 10.32 16.45
C ARG A 19 8.33 9.16 15.59
N PRO A 20 7.45 8.32 16.13
CA PRO A 20 6.76 7.31 15.33
C PRO A 20 5.87 7.98 14.28
N ALA A 21 5.68 7.32 13.15
CA ALA A 21 4.91 7.86 12.04
C ALA A 21 3.40 8.03 12.37
N SER A 22 2.88 7.23 13.31
CA SER A 22 1.52 7.37 13.84
C SER A 22 1.28 8.67 14.60
N GLU A 23 2.33 9.31 15.12
CA GLU A 23 2.22 10.62 15.77
C GLU A 23 2.60 11.76 14.82
N VAL A 24 3.61 11.55 13.98
CA VAL A 24 4.11 12.54 13.01
C VAL A 24 4.37 11.85 11.67
N PRO A 25 3.45 11.98 10.69
CA PRO A 25 3.61 11.39 9.37
C PRO A 25 4.94 11.78 8.70
N ARG A 26 5.59 10.78 8.09
CA ARG A 26 6.91 10.86 7.45
C ARG A 26 6.76 10.99 5.93
N LEU A 27 6.17 12.09 5.48
CA LEU A 27 5.73 12.30 4.10
C LEU A 27 6.80 12.03 3.03
N ALA A 28 8.06 12.33 3.33
CA ALA A 28 9.17 12.11 2.40
C ALA A 28 9.47 10.62 2.14
N LEU A 29 8.96 9.71 2.97
CA LEU A 29 9.14 8.27 2.82
C LEU A 29 8.02 7.59 2.02
N ASP A 30 6.83 8.19 1.95
CA ASP A 30 5.66 7.60 1.30
C ASP A 30 5.91 7.29 -0.18
N SER A 31 6.20 8.31 -0.99
CA SER A 31 6.42 8.13 -2.43
C SER A 31 7.56 7.13 -2.75
N PRO A 32 8.72 7.16 -2.06
CA PRO A 32 9.74 6.13 -2.22
C PRO A 32 9.29 4.71 -1.86
N TYR A 33 8.57 4.52 -0.75
CA TYR A 33 8.06 3.19 -0.35
C TYR A 33 7.00 2.68 -1.31
N LEU A 34 6.04 3.52 -1.71
CA LEU A 34 5.02 3.18 -2.70
C LEU A 34 5.66 2.76 -4.04
N SER A 35 6.68 3.49 -4.48
CA SER A 35 7.41 3.16 -5.71
C SER A 35 8.11 1.80 -5.61
N LEU A 36 8.79 1.52 -4.49
CA LEU A 36 9.41 0.22 -4.27
C LEU A 36 8.37 -0.91 -4.21
N ALA A 37 7.23 -0.70 -3.55
CA ALA A 37 6.14 -1.66 -3.51
C ALA A 37 5.65 -2.01 -4.93
N ALA A 38 5.43 -0.99 -5.77
CA ALA A 38 5.03 -1.18 -7.16
C ALA A 38 6.10 -1.93 -7.98
N ILE A 39 7.37 -1.53 -7.87
CA ILE A 39 8.50 -2.19 -8.57
C ILE A 39 8.59 -3.66 -8.17
N TYR A 40 8.47 -3.96 -6.87
CA TYR A 40 8.54 -5.33 -6.37
C TYR A 40 7.34 -6.17 -6.79
N ALA A 41 6.13 -5.61 -6.78
CA ALA A 41 4.94 -6.28 -7.30
C ALA A 41 5.10 -6.61 -8.79
N SER A 42 5.52 -5.64 -9.62
CA SER A 42 5.76 -5.85 -11.06
C SER A 42 6.86 -6.88 -11.33
N SER A 43 7.83 -7.01 -10.41
CA SER A 43 8.93 -7.97 -10.49
C SER A 43 8.60 -9.33 -9.85
N ARG A 44 7.34 -9.59 -9.48
CA ARG A 44 6.86 -10.83 -8.83
C ARG A 44 7.57 -11.16 -7.50
N LYS A 45 8.13 -10.14 -6.83
CA LYS A 45 8.70 -10.26 -5.48
C LYS A 45 7.67 -9.83 -4.45
N LEU A 46 6.62 -10.62 -4.32
CA LEU A 46 5.38 -10.21 -3.65
C LEU A 46 5.55 -9.94 -2.15
N GLU A 47 6.41 -10.70 -1.45
CA GLU A 47 6.68 -10.46 -0.02
C GLU A 47 7.26 -9.06 0.22
N LYS A 48 8.22 -8.66 -0.63
CA LYS A 48 8.81 -7.31 -0.62
C LYS A 48 7.79 -6.25 -1.01
N ALA A 49 6.88 -6.56 -1.93
CA ALA A 49 5.80 -5.65 -2.29
C ALA A 49 4.87 -5.39 -1.10
N VAL A 50 4.54 -6.42 -0.32
CA VAL A 50 3.75 -6.28 0.91
C VAL A 50 4.52 -5.47 1.95
N GLU A 51 5.78 -5.80 2.21
CA GLU A 51 6.65 -5.08 3.15
C GLU A 51 6.64 -3.57 2.86
N PHE A 52 6.99 -3.17 1.63
CA PHE A 52 7.06 -1.76 1.26
C PHE A 52 5.69 -1.09 1.15
N GLY A 53 4.64 -1.81 0.74
CA GLY A 53 3.28 -1.27 0.71
C GLY A 53 2.77 -0.93 2.11
N LEU A 54 3.00 -1.81 3.09
CA LEU A 54 2.68 -1.53 4.50
C LEU A 54 3.52 -0.38 5.04
N MET A 55 4.83 -0.36 4.76
CA MET A 55 5.71 0.75 5.18
C MET A 55 5.29 2.10 4.58
N SER A 56 4.76 2.13 3.36
CA SER A 56 4.19 3.36 2.76
C SER A 56 3.02 3.89 3.58
N LEU A 57 2.04 3.03 3.86
CA LEU A 57 0.86 3.39 4.67
C LEU A 57 1.27 3.79 6.10
N GLU A 58 2.14 3.02 6.74
CA GLU A 58 2.66 3.33 8.08
C GLU A 58 3.38 4.69 8.09
N SER A 59 4.13 5.04 7.03
CA SER A 59 4.79 6.35 6.94
C SER A 59 3.81 7.51 6.90
N LEU A 60 2.59 7.30 6.40
CA LEU A 60 1.50 8.27 6.43
C LEU A 60 0.75 8.32 7.76
N GLY A 61 1.14 7.49 8.73
CA GLY A 61 0.54 7.42 10.06
C GLY A 61 -0.56 6.38 10.21
N PHE A 62 -0.75 5.48 9.23
CA PHE A 62 -1.66 4.35 9.41
C PHE A 62 -1.12 3.39 10.46
N VAL A 63 -2.02 2.82 11.27
CA VAL A 63 -1.71 1.70 12.16
C VAL A 63 -2.45 0.47 11.66
N ILE A 64 -1.71 -0.49 11.11
CA ILE A 64 -2.26 -1.69 10.46
C ILE A 64 -1.80 -2.94 11.21
N LYS A 65 -2.70 -3.92 11.36
CA LYS A 65 -2.40 -5.24 11.92
C LYS A 65 -2.78 -6.35 10.94
N GLY A 66 -2.10 -7.49 11.06
CA GLY A 66 -2.44 -8.72 10.31
C GLY A 66 -2.06 -8.75 8.82
N GLY A 67 -1.41 -7.69 8.30
CA GLY A 67 -1.00 -7.63 6.89
C GLY A 67 0.37 -8.24 6.56
N SER A 68 1.26 -8.41 7.54
CA SER A 68 2.62 -8.90 7.28
C SER A 68 2.65 -10.36 6.80
N ILE A 69 3.69 -10.70 6.03
CA ILE A 69 3.94 -12.05 5.50
C ILE A 69 5.23 -12.62 6.15
N PRO A 70 5.33 -13.93 6.48
CA PRO A 70 4.35 -15.00 6.25
C PRO A 70 3.06 -14.79 7.06
N HIS A 71 1.93 -15.06 6.41
CA HIS A 71 0.63 -14.86 7.03
C HIS A 71 0.36 -15.96 8.07
N VAL A 72 0.07 -15.57 9.30
CA VAL A 72 -0.46 -16.50 10.31
C VAL A 72 -1.92 -16.73 9.96
N SER A 73 -2.27 -17.98 9.62
CA SER A 73 -3.64 -18.36 9.25
C SER A 73 -4.64 -17.79 10.26
N ASP A 74 -5.64 -17.07 9.76
CA ASP A 74 -6.79 -16.50 10.46
C ASP A 74 -6.64 -15.08 11.04
N ALA A 75 -5.47 -14.43 10.96
CA ALA A 75 -5.37 -13.03 11.36
C ALA A 75 -6.02 -12.10 10.31
N PRO A 76 -7.02 -11.26 10.63
CA PRO A 76 -7.55 -10.30 9.68
C PRO A 76 -6.57 -9.13 9.47
N LEU A 77 -6.55 -8.58 8.25
CA LEU A 77 -5.97 -7.27 7.96
C LEU A 77 -6.90 -6.21 8.56
N VAL A 78 -6.40 -5.46 9.54
CA VAL A 78 -7.17 -4.46 10.28
C VAL A 78 -6.45 -3.12 10.27
N VAL A 79 -7.10 -2.09 9.76
CA VAL A 79 -6.72 -0.69 9.97
C VAL A 79 -7.27 -0.25 11.32
N GLN A 80 -6.38 -0.06 12.30
CA GLN A 80 -6.72 0.44 13.64
C GLN A 80 -6.82 1.96 13.66
N GLU A 81 -5.90 2.63 12.94
CA GLU A 81 -5.87 4.08 12.80
C GLU A 81 -5.65 4.43 11.32
N TRP A 82 -6.47 5.35 10.82
CA TRP A 82 -6.31 5.91 9.49
C TRP A 82 -5.25 7.01 9.54
N GLY A 83 -4.32 7.00 8.58
CA GLY A 83 -3.30 8.03 8.44
C GLY A 83 -3.73 9.17 7.52
N LEU A 84 -2.75 9.97 7.10
CA LEU A 84 -2.94 11.00 6.10
C LEU A 84 -3.35 10.39 4.76
N MET A 85 -4.48 10.85 4.22
CA MET A 85 -4.93 10.46 2.90
C MET A 85 -4.18 11.23 1.82
N THR A 86 -3.54 10.49 0.91
CA THR A 86 -2.93 11.01 -0.31
C THR A 86 -3.48 10.25 -1.50
N ASP A 87 -3.30 10.80 -2.70
CA ASP A 87 -3.73 10.21 -3.97
C ASP A 87 -3.15 8.79 -4.17
N GLY A 88 -1.98 8.53 -3.59
CA GLY A 88 -1.27 7.26 -3.66
C GLY A 88 -1.85 6.16 -2.76
N VAL A 89 -2.65 6.49 -1.75
CA VAL A 89 -3.17 5.52 -0.76
C VAL A 89 -4.04 4.46 -1.42
N VAL A 90 -4.89 4.83 -2.37
CA VAL A 90 -5.75 3.88 -3.10
C VAL A 90 -4.89 2.90 -3.89
N GLY A 91 -3.91 3.41 -4.65
CA GLY A 91 -2.97 2.59 -5.40
C GLY A 91 -2.14 1.67 -4.50
N CYS A 92 -1.75 2.13 -3.31
CA CYS A 92 -1.02 1.32 -2.34
C CYS A 92 -1.84 0.11 -1.86
N TRP A 93 -3.11 0.33 -1.49
CA TRP A 93 -4.01 -0.77 -1.14
C TRP A 93 -4.24 -1.74 -2.29
N MET A 94 -4.29 -1.24 -3.53
CA MET A 94 -4.41 -2.10 -4.71
C MET A 94 -3.15 -2.92 -5.00
N ILE A 95 -1.95 -2.37 -4.77
CA ILE A 95 -0.68 -3.13 -4.82
C ILE A 95 -0.69 -4.25 -3.76
N LEU A 96 -1.11 -3.93 -2.54
CA LEU A 96 -1.26 -4.94 -1.48
C LEU A 96 -2.28 -6.01 -1.85
N CYS A 97 -3.44 -5.61 -2.40
CA CYS A 97 -4.44 -6.54 -2.91
C CYS A 97 -3.84 -7.49 -3.96
N CYS A 98 -3.09 -6.97 -4.93
CA CYS A 98 -2.41 -7.78 -5.95
C CYS A 98 -1.44 -8.78 -5.34
N ALA A 99 -0.59 -8.36 -4.39
CA ALA A 99 0.36 -9.26 -3.75
C ALA A 99 -0.32 -10.33 -2.88
N TYR A 100 -1.37 -9.96 -2.13
CA TYR A 100 -2.11 -10.89 -1.28
C TYR A 100 -2.89 -11.94 -2.06
N GLN A 101 -3.29 -11.69 -3.31
CA GLN A 101 -3.99 -12.69 -4.13
C GLN A 101 -3.23 -14.02 -4.22
N GLU A 102 -1.90 -13.99 -4.17
CA GLU A 102 -1.06 -15.18 -4.22
C GLU A 102 -0.54 -15.61 -2.84
N LEU A 103 -0.22 -14.65 -1.97
CA LEU A 103 0.40 -14.95 -0.67
C LEU A 103 -0.60 -15.26 0.44
N ALA A 104 -1.75 -14.61 0.44
CA ALA A 104 -2.78 -14.71 1.48
C ALA A 104 -4.14 -14.25 0.92
N PRO A 105 -4.84 -15.08 0.13
CA PRO A 105 -6.02 -14.66 -0.63
C PRO A 105 -7.14 -14.02 0.21
N THR A 106 -7.25 -14.39 1.48
CA THR A 106 -8.18 -13.80 2.45
C THR A 106 -7.94 -12.31 2.66
N LEU A 107 -6.69 -11.86 2.62
CA LEU A 107 -6.31 -10.46 2.81
C LEU A 107 -6.55 -9.61 1.56
N ALA A 108 -6.55 -10.20 0.36
CA ALA A 108 -6.76 -9.47 -0.89
C ALA A 108 -8.13 -8.77 -0.93
N SER A 109 -9.18 -9.46 -0.48
CA SER A 109 -10.53 -8.91 -0.34
C SER A 109 -10.59 -7.75 0.64
N GLN A 110 -9.85 -7.84 1.74
CA GLN A 110 -9.81 -6.80 2.77
C GLN A 110 -9.03 -5.57 2.27
N ALA A 111 -7.90 -5.78 1.60
CA ALA A 111 -7.10 -4.70 1.00
C ALA A 111 -7.89 -3.90 -0.05
N GLU A 112 -8.64 -4.56 -0.94
CA GLU A 112 -9.52 -3.85 -1.88
C GLU A 112 -10.65 -3.09 -1.16
N GLY A 113 -11.21 -3.67 -0.10
CA GLY A 113 -12.18 -2.96 0.74
C GLY A 113 -11.60 -1.65 1.30
N TYR A 114 -10.35 -1.69 1.77
CA TYR A 114 -9.64 -0.49 2.22
C TYR A 114 -9.28 0.46 1.08
N ALA A 115 -8.99 -0.04 -0.12
CA ALA A 115 -8.82 0.79 -1.31
C ALA A 115 -10.11 1.58 -1.60
N ARG A 116 -11.27 0.92 -1.57
CA ARG A 116 -12.58 1.56 -1.81
C ARG A 116 -12.93 2.57 -0.72
N VAL A 117 -12.65 2.27 0.55
CA VAL A 117 -12.83 3.25 1.63
C VAL A 117 -11.93 4.47 1.42
N SER A 118 -10.66 4.26 1.09
CA SER A 118 -9.71 5.36 0.83
C SER A 118 -10.16 6.21 -0.36
N TYR A 119 -10.67 5.57 -1.41
CA TYR A 119 -11.23 6.24 -2.58
C TYR A 119 -12.41 7.15 -2.20
N ARG A 120 -13.36 6.66 -1.38
CA ARG A 120 -14.44 7.51 -0.85
C ARG A 120 -13.95 8.73 -0.08
N ILE A 121 -12.89 8.57 0.70
CA ILE A 121 -12.34 9.68 1.49
C ILE A 121 -11.70 10.72 0.56
N CYS A 122 -10.97 10.30 -0.47
CA CYS A 122 -10.27 11.20 -1.37
C CYS A 122 -11.20 11.86 -2.43
N VAL A 123 -12.15 11.11 -2.98
CA VAL A 123 -13.00 11.54 -4.11
C VAL A 123 -14.38 12.00 -3.64
N GLY A 124 -14.88 11.46 -2.53
CA GLY A 124 -16.20 11.76 -1.98
C GLY A 124 -17.32 10.82 -2.45
N GLU A 125 -16.98 9.74 -3.16
CA GLU A 125 -17.92 8.79 -3.80
C GLU A 125 -17.28 7.38 -3.94
N ASP A 126 -18.07 6.30 -4.17
CA ASP A 126 -17.54 4.95 -4.52
C ASP A 126 -18.16 4.31 -5.77
N GLU A 127 -19.09 5.00 -6.42
CA GLU A 127 -19.78 4.59 -7.63
C GLU A 127 -18.83 4.42 -8.82
N THR A 128 -17.78 5.24 -8.90
CA THR A 128 -16.79 5.19 -10.00
C THR A 128 -15.49 4.47 -9.61
N PHE A 129 -15.43 3.86 -8.43
CA PHE A 129 -14.27 3.08 -7.99
C PHE A 129 -13.89 2.01 -9.02
N ASP A 130 -14.83 1.16 -9.44
CA ASP A 130 -14.55 0.04 -10.36
C ASP A 130 -14.25 0.50 -11.80
N GLN A 131 -14.55 1.76 -12.12
CA GLN A 131 -14.20 2.41 -13.40
C GLN A 131 -12.81 3.06 -13.34
N THR A 132 -12.31 3.35 -12.14
CA THR A 132 -11.00 3.95 -11.89
C THR A 132 -9.94 2.91 -11.52
N TYR A 133 -10.31 1.91 -10.71
CA TYR A 133 -9.45 0.86 -10.20
C TYR A 133 -10.09 -0.51 -10.39
N ASN A 134 -9.30 -1.51 -10.79
CA ASN A 134 -9.75 -2.89 -10.93
C ASN A 134 -8.59 -3.87 -10.72
N ARG A 135 -8.87 -4.99 -10.06
CA ARG A 135 -7.92 -6.10 -9.88
C ARG A 135 -7.41 -6.70 -11.19
N LEU A 136 -8.21 -6.60 -12.24
CA LEU A 136 -7.88 -7.09 -13.58
C LEU A 136 -7.07 -6.07 -14.41
N SER A 137 -6.71 -4.92 -13.82
CA SER A 137 -5.82 -3.97 -14.49
C SER A 137 -4.48 -4.61 -14.81
N ASN A 138 -3.90 -4.22 -15.95
CA ASN A 138 -2.52 -4.58 -16.29
C ASN A 138 -1.49 -3.87 -15.38
N ARG A 139 -1.92 -2.88 -14.60
CA ARG A 139 -1.08 -2.17 -13.63
C ARG A 139 -1.23 -2.80 -12.25
N VAL A 140 -0.11 -2.91 -11.53
CA VAL A 140 -0.09 -3.47 -10.16
C VAL A 140 -0.82 -2.62 -9.13
N ASP A 141 -0.98 -1.32 -9.41
CA ASP A 141 -1.77 -0.38 -8.60
C ASP A 141 -3.27 -0.41 -8.91
N GLY A 142 -3.71 -1.34 -9.77
CA GLY A 142 -5.12 -1.50 -10.14
C GLY A 142 -5.67 -0.38 -11.01
N PHE A 143 -4.93 0.71 -11.27
CA PHE A 143 -5.47 1.88 -11.96
C PHE A 143 -5.84 1.57 -13.41
N LEU A 144 -6.96 2.10 -13.89
CA LEU A 144 -7.43 1.96 -15.26
C LEU A 144 -7.05 3.22 -16.04
N THR A 145 -6.25 3.06 -17.10
CA THR A 145 -5.78 4.18 -17.95
C THR A 145 -6.89 4.85 -18.78
N THR A 146 -8.13 4.43 -18.62
CA THR A 146 -9.30 4.91 -19.34
C THR A 146 -10.39 5.37 -18.38
N ALA A 147 -10.07 6.31 -17.48
CA ALA A 147 -11.09 7.25 -17.04
C ALA A 147 -11.36 8.17 -18.24
N LYS A 148 -12.50 7.98 -18.91
CA LYS A 148 -12.96 8.89 -19.96
C LYS A 148 -13.52 10.16 -19.35
#